data_AF-A0AAQ4DME1-F1
#
_entry.id   AF-A0AAQ4DME1-F1
#
_cell.length_a   1.000
_cell.length_b   1.000
_cell.length_c   1.000
_cell.angle_alpha   90.00
_cell.angle_beta   90.00
_cell.angle_gamma   90.00
#
_symmetry.space_group_name_H-M   'P 1'
#
loop_
_entity.id
_entity.type
_entity.pdbx_description
1 polymer ?
#
loop_
_entity_poly.entity_id
_entity_poly.type
_entity_poly.pdbx_seq_one_letter_code
_entity_poly.pdbx_strand_id
1 'polypeptide(L)'
;MLRSGNFMMFWSKFQESLIAERVYYKYYMSYFEAFAGVNESKPTEEEVAKTAAIESDILRRFMEARSIVDRTLEDITESARERFATVASGSNSSGSNASAAAKSKLDKLRVSLWPPDSLLKWRALSEMYSSFAPAQESLARYWVHGHERLRQLSEQPQYAQALAQRANFLMPLIRYDYLRNVVSVSMATLQRPLFYLYGTPAMTHGGLGFTFAKELVKSLDSTGLMVDPSGRIDDSWVPAEWREHTAQRARCLPSGDDIFPEVPALRIAHDAFLRRRRREAGGTRLSPLWSDQQARPTFAAFNVTTANSGLSREFEVPPSVYSAVS
;
A
#
# COMPACT_ATOMS: atom_id res chain seq x y z
N MET A 1 -37.55 -13.85 -7.83
CA MET A 1 -37.08 -13.03 -6.70
C MET A 1 -35.58 -12.79 -6.83
N LEU A 2 -35.18 -11.79 -7.62
CA LEU A 2 -33.79 -11.31 -7.67
C LEU A 2 -33.61 -10.31 -6.52
N ARG A 3 -32.72 -10.63 -5.57
CA ARG A 3 -32.49 -9.84 -4.35
C ARG A 3 -31.99 -8.44 -4.70
N SER A 4 -32.63 -7.44 -4.09
CA SER A 4 -32.44 -5.99 -4.19
C SER A 4 -31.00 -5.48 -4.00
N GLY A 5 -30.09 -6.27 -3.44
CA GLY A 5 -28.69 -5.87 -3.20
C GLY A 5 -27.82 -5.77 -4.46
N ASN A 6 -28.10 -6.55 -5.51
CA ASN A 6 -27.34 -6.46 -6.77
C ASN A 6 -27.76 -5.26 -7.63
N PHE A 7 -28.97 -4.74 -7.44
CA PHE A 7 -29.47 -3.58 -8.18
C PHE A 7 -28.76 -2.30 -7.77
N MET A 8 -28.50 -2.06 -6.48
CA MET A 8 -27.77 -0.84 -6.04
C MET A 8 -26.29 -0.85 -6.44
N MET A 9 -25.60 -2.00 -6.39
CA MET A 9 -24.21 -2.08 -6.83
C MET A 9 -24.07 -1.96 -8.35
N PHE A 10 -25.03 -2.52 -9.10
CA PHE A 10 -25.12 -2.31 -10.55
C PHE A 10 -25.44 -0.84 -10.86
N TRP A 11 -26.37 -0.22 -10.12
CA TRP A 11 -26.78 1.17 -10.30
C TRP A 11 -25.67 2.17 -9.97
N SER A 12 -24.91 1.97 -8.89
CA SER A 12 -23.75 2.82 -8.54
C SER A 12 -22.65 2.75 -9.60
N LYS A 13 -22.28 1.55 -10.06
CA LYS A 13 -21.27 1.40 -11.12
C LYS A 13 -21.77 1.84 -12.50
N PHE A 14 -23.06 1.70 -12.76
CA PHE A 14 -23.71 2.18 -13.99
C PHE A 14 -23.84 3.71 -13.99
N GLN A 15 -24.13 4.33 -12.84
CA GLN A 15 -24.16 5.79 -12.71
C GLN A 15 -22.78 6.41 -12.88
N GLU A 16 -21.72 5.83 -12.30
CA GLU A 16 -20.32 6.27 -12.51
C GLU A 16 -19.92 6.28 -13.99
N SER A 17 -20.49 5.36 -14.79
CA SER A 17 -20.22 5.25 -16.23
C SER A 17 -21.06 6.18 -17.12
N LEU A 18 -22.23 6.63 -16.66
CA LEU A 18 -23.13 7.53 -17.40
C LEU A 18 -22.83 9.02 -17.20
N ILE A 19 -21.83 9.35 -16.37
CA ILE A 19 -21.26 10.69 -16.15
C ILE A 19 -20.80 11.35 -17.48
N ALA A 20 -20.71 10.56 -18.56
CA ALA A 20 -20.42 11.00 -19.92
C ALA A 20 -21.45 11.99 -20.53
N GLU A 21 -22.74 11.92 -20.17
CA GLU A 21 -23.77 12.82 -20.73
C GLU A 21 -24.03 14.04 -19.84
N ARG A 22 -24.13 15.24 -20.46
CA ARG A 22 -24.26 16.53 -19.74
C ARG A 22 -25.42 16.55 -18.73
N VAL A 23 -26.51 15.83 -19.02
CA VAL A 23 -27.70 15.77 -18.17
C VAL A 23 -27.42 14.96 -16.90
N TYR A 24 -26.84 13.77 -17.03
CA TYR A 24 -26.52 12.89 -15.89
C TYR A 24 -25.39 13.44 -15.02
N TYR A 25 -24.38 14.09 -15.62
CA TYR A 25 -23.31 14.75 -14.88
C TYR A 25 -23.84 15.79 -13.88
N LYS A 26 -24.81 16.61 -14.32
CA LYS A 26 -25.39 17.67 -13.47
C LYS A 26 -26.12 17.10 -12.24
N TYR A 27 -26.89 16.02 -12.41
CA TYR A 27 -27.56 15.35 -11.30
C TYR A 27 -26.56 14.68 -10.35
N TYR A 28 -25.53 14.02 -10.89
CA TYR A 28 -24.48 13.38 -10.10
C TYR A 28 -23.67 14.40 -9.29
N MET A 29 -23.27 15.52 -9.90
CA MET A 29 -22.55 16.58 -9.19
C MET A 29 -23.43 17.31 -8.18
N SER A 30 -24.73 17.48 -8.43
CA SER A 30 -25.63 18.04 -7.41
C SER A 30 -25.74 17.16 -6.16
N TYR A 31 -25.62 15.84 -6.33
CA TYR A 31 -25.55 14.90 -5.21
C TYR A 31 -24.21 15.01 -4.46
N PHE A 32 -23.09 15.11 -5.17
CA PHE A 32 -21.75 15.30 -4.56
C PHE A 32 -21.57 16.66 -3.92
N GLU A 33 -22.14 17.73 -4.48
CA GLU A 33 -22.16 19.06 -3.89
C GLU A 33 -22.92 19.04 -2.56
N ALA A 34 -24.07 18.35 -2.52
CA ALA A 34 -24.85 18.19 -1.30
C ALA A 34 -24.13 17.35 -0.22
N PHE A 35 -23.35 16.33 -0.61
CA PHE A 35 -22.69 15.42 0.33
C PHE A 35 -21.26 15.83 0.74
N ALA A 36 -20.50 16.42 -0.18
CA ALA A 36 -19.07 16.69 -0.02
C ALA A 36 -18.71 18.17 -0.25
N GLY A 37 -19.67 19.03 -0.61
CA GLY A 37 -19.42 20.45 -0.90
C GLY A 37 -18.62 20.69 -2.17
N VAL A 38 -18.44 19.67 -3.01
CA VAL A 38 -17.65 19.74 -4.25
C VAL A 38 -18.56 20.15 -5.40
N ASN A 39 -18.32 21.35 -5.94
CA ASN A 39 -18.98 21.85 -7.14
C ASN A 39 -17.95 21.92 -8.28
N GLU A 40 -17.80 20.80 -9.00
CA GLU A 40 -16.94 20.73 -10.18
C GLU A 40 -17.77 20.68 -11.47
N SER A 41 -17.29 21.39 -12.48
CA SER A 41 -17.83 21.34 -13.83
C SER A 41 -17.38 20.07 -14.55
N LYS A 42 -18.16 19.64 -15.55
CA LYS A 42 -17.83 18.48 -16.38
C LYS A 42 -16.40 18.60 -16.93
N PRO A 43 -15.55 17.56 -16.78
CA PRO A 43 -14.22 17.59 -17.37
C PRO A 43 -14.32 17.73 -18.88
N THR A 44 -13.54 18.66 -19.41
CA THR A 44 -13.32 18.90 -20.83
C THR A 44 -12.61 17.71 -21.46
N GLU A 45 -12.70 17.57 -22.79
CA GLU A 45 -11.94 16.55 -23.52
C GLU A 45 -10.42 16.68 -23.29
N GLU A 46 -9.94 17.90 -23.09
CA GLU A 46 -8.55 18.18 -22.73
C GLU A 46 -8.17 17.59 -21.36
N GLU A 47 -9.04 17.68 -20.36
CA GLU A 47 -8.83 17.09 -19.03
C GLU A 47 -8.88 15.56 -19.07
N VAL A 48 -9.75 14.98 -19.90
CA VAL A 48 -9.79 13.52 -20.13
C VAL A 48 -8.51 13.04 -20.81
N ALA A 49 -8.03 13.77 -21.83
CA ALA A 49 -6.77 13.46 -22.51
C ALA A 49 -5.56 13.58 -21.57
N LYS A 50 -5.52 14.61 -20.71
CA LYS A 50 -4.50 14.75 -19.65
C LYS A 50 -4.52 13.57 -18.69
N THR A 51 -5.71 13.10 -18.29
CA THR A 51 -5.86 11.94 -17.40
C THR A 51 -5.30 10.67 -18.05
N ALA A 52 -5.63 10.41 -19.32
CA ALA A 52 -5.10 9.26 -20.05
C ALA A 52 -3.56 9.32 -20.23
N ALA A 53 -3.01 10.53 -20.45
CA ALA A 53 -1.57 10.73 -20.53
C ALA A 53 -0.87 10.45 -19.18
N ILE A 54 -1.48 10.85 -18.06
CA ILE A 54 -0.98 10.55 -16.71
C ILE A 54 -0.95 9.03 -16.49
N GLU A 55 -2.02 8.31 -16.82
CA GLU A 55 -2.06 6.84 -16.66
C GLU A 55 -0.99 6.12 -17.48
N SER A 56 -0.76 6.57 -18.72
CA SER A 56 0.30 6.05 -19.60
C SER A 56 1.70 6.30 -19.02
N ASP A 57 1.95 7.50 -18.46
CA ASP A 57 3.24 7.81 -17.81
C ASP A 57 3.43 7.00 -16.52
N ILE A 58 2.39 6.77 -15.72
CA ILE A 58 2.46 5.90 -14.54
C ILE A 58 2.79 4.46 -14.97
N LEU A 59 2.18 3.95 -16.04
CA LEU A 59 2.47 2.60 -16.54
C LEU A 59 3.92 2.48 -17.04
N ARG A 60 4.42 3.49 -17.78
CA ARG A 60 5.81 3.54 -18.23
C ARG A 60 6.77 3.54 -17.05
N ARG A 61 6.56 4.44 -16.08
CA ARG A 61 7.36 4.52 -14.85
C ARG A 61 7.29 3.22 -14.06
N PHE A 62 6.14 2.56 -14.04
CA PHE A 62 5.98 1.26 -13.40
C PHE A 62 6.88 0.21 -14.02
N MET A 63 6.91 0.11 -15.36
CA MET A 63 7.80 -0.84 -16.04
C MET A 63 9.28 -0.55 -15.75
N GLU A 64 9.68 0.72 -15.72
CA GLU A 64 11.06 1.13 -15.38
C GLU A 64 11.42 0.86 -13.91
N ALA A 65 10.50 1.15 -13.00
CA ALA A 65 10.68 0.99 -11.56
C ALA A 65 10.55 -0.46 -11.08
N ARG A 66 9.96 -1.35 -11.89
CA ARG A 66 9.46 -2.65 -11.44
C ARG A 66 10.48 -3.45 -10.64
N SER A 67 11.69 -3.58 -11.20
CA SER A 67 12.78 -4.32 -10.55
C SER A 67 13.24 -3.69 -9.23
N ILE A 68 13.13 -2.36 -9.06
CA ILE A 68 13.48 -1.65 -7.82
C ILE A 68 12.40 -1.92 -6.76
N VAL A 69 11.14 -1.87 -7.18
CA VAL A 69 9.99 -2.12 -6.32
C VAL A 69 10.01 -3.56 -5.83
N ASP A 70 10.10 -4.55 -6.73
CA ASP A 70 10.13 -5.97 -6.37
C ASP A 70 11.25 -6.26 -5.35
N ARG A 71 12.47 -5.75 -5.60
CA ARG A 71 13.60 -5.91 -4.67
C ARG A 71 13.35 -5.27 -3.31
N THR A 72 12.71 -4.10 -3.27
CA THR A 72 12.39 -3.42 -2.01
C THR A 72 11.34 -4.21 -1.23
N LEU A 73 10.29 -4.71 -1.89
CA LEU A 73 9.27 -5.54 -1.26
C LEU A 73 9.87 -6.85 -0.72
N GLU A 74 10.79 -7.47 -1.46
CA GLU A 74 11.56 -8.64 -1.02
C GLU A 74 12.43 -8.33 0.20
N ASP A 75 13.21 -7.25 0.18
CA ASP A 75 14.09 -6.84 1.28
C ASP A 75 13.30 -6.59 2.58
N ILE A 76 12.12 -5.95 2.46
CA ILE A 76 11.23 -5.69 3.59
C ILE A 76 10.60 -6.98 4.12
N THR A 77 10.13 -7.85 3.23
CA THR A 77 9.52 -9.13 3.60
C THR A 77 10.53 -10.01 4.33
N GLU A 78 11.77 -10.10 3.82
CA GLU A 78 12.83 -10.87 4.44
C GLU A 78 13.22 -10.29 5.81
N SER A 79 13.37 -8.96 5.89
CA SER A 79 13.65 -8.29 7.16
C SER A 79 12.56 -8.54 8.21
N ALA A 80 11.29 -8.60 7.80
CA ALA A 80 10.19 -8.96 8.70
C ALA A 80 10.34 -10.40 9.20
N ARG A 81 10.50 -11.37 8.29
CA ARG A 81 10.64 -12.80 8.62
C ARG A 81 11.81 -13.08 9.55
N GLU A 82 12.96 -12.47 9.31
CA GLU A 82 14.15 -12.60 10.15
C GLU A 82 13.91 -12.01 11.55
N ARG A 83 13.23 -10.86 11.63
CA ARG A 83 12.96 -10.20 12.90
C ARG A 83 12.09 -11.07 13.80
N PHE A 84 11.00 -11.62 13.25
CA PHE A 84 10.13 -12.53 13.99
C PHE A 84 10.82 -13.86 14.31
N ALA A 85 11.72 -14.35 13.45
CA ALA A 85 12.54 -15.52 13.75
C ALA A 85 13.49 -15.28 14.95
N THR A 86 14.14 -14.11 15.00
CA THR A 86 15.11 -13.77 16.05
C THR A 86 14.43 -13.65 17.42
N VAL A 87 13.22 -13.09 17.47
CA VAL A 87 12.41 -13.04 18.70
C VAL A 87 12.00 -14.45 19.15
N ALA A 88 11.73 -15.36 18.19
CA ALA A 88 11.40 -16.75 18.50
C ALA A 88 12.56 -17.49 19.17
N SER A 89 13.79 -17.29 18.68
CA SER A 89 14.99 -17.97 19.21
C SER A 89 15.51 -17.41 20.55
N GLY A 90 15.11 -16.19 20.93
CA GLY A 90 15.65 -15.48 22.10
C GLY A 90 14.80 -15.55 23.38
N SER A 91 13.64 -16.21 23.37
CA SER A 91 12.73 -16.25 24.53
C SER A 91 12.52 -17.68 25.06
N ASN A 92 12.74 -17.88 26.37
CA ASN A 92 12.66 -19.20 27.03
C ASN A 92 11.26 -19.60 27.55
N SER A 93 10.21 -18.82 27.26
CA SER A 93 8.83 -19.12 27.66
C SER A 93 7.84 -18.40 26.75
N SER A 94 6.73 -19.07 26.39
CA SER A 94 5.52 -18.64 25.62
C SER A 94 5.69 -17.78 24.34
N GLY A 95 6.58 -16.78 24.31
CA GLY A 95 6.89 -15.92 23.16
C GLY A 95 7.63 -16.61 22.01
N SER A 96 8.29 -17.74 22.25
CA SER A 96 8.96 -18.53 21.20
C SER A 96 7.96 -19.17 20.25
N ASN A 97 6.88 -19.74 20.79
CA ASN A 97 5.79 -20.33 20.01
C ASN A 97 5.01 -19.27 19.21
N ALA A 98 4.72 -18.12 19.81
CA ALA A 98 4.01 -17.03 19.13
C ALA A 98 4.85 -16.39 18.01
N SER A 99 6.15 -16.23 18.22
CA SER A 99 7.06 -15.70 17.20
C SER A 99 7.27 -16.70 16.05
N ALA A 100 7.32 -18.00 16.35
CA ALA A 100 7.32 -19.05 15.32
C ALA A 100 6.01 -19.08 14.52
N ALA A 101 4.86 -18.89 15.17
CA ALA A 101 3.56 -18.77 14.51
C ALA A 101 3.50 -17.53 13.60
N ALA A 102 3.93 -16.36 14.10
CA ALA A 102 4.02 -15.13 13.31
C ALA A 102 4.93 -15.29 12.09
N LYS A 103 6.10 -15.92 12.25
CA LYS A 103 6.99 -16.27 11.13
C LYS A 103 6.28 -17.19 10.12
N SER A 104 5.65 -18.27 10.59
CA SER A 104 4.90 -19.21 9.73
C SER A 104 3.81 -18.51 8.93
N LYS A 105 3.12 -17.53 9.51
CA LYS A 105 2.15 -16.69 8.80
C LYS A 105 2.80 -15.82 7.72
N LEU A 106 3.90 -15.14 8.04
CA LEU A 106 4.65 -14.29 7.09
C LEU A 106 5.36 -15.10 5.99
N ASP A 107 5.72 -16.35 6.26
CA ASP A 107 6.29 -17.28 5.26
C ASP A 107 5.24 -17.67 4.21
N LYS A 108 3.96 -17.78 4.61
CA LYS A 108 2.84 -18.05 3.69
C LYS A 108 2.16 -16.81 3.13
N LEU A 109 2.44 -15.63 3.69
CA LEU A 109 1.92 -14.36 3.20
C LEU A 109 2.41 -14.12 1.77
N ARG A 110 1.48 -13.74 0.90
CA ARG A 110 1.80 -13.44 -0.51
C ARG A 110 1.86 -11.95 -0.73
N VAL A 111 2.77 -11.53 -1.60
CA VAL A 111 2.85 -10.15 -2.09
C VAL A 111 2.30 -10.12 -3.51
N SER A 112 1.36 -9.22 -3.79
CA SER A 112 0.75 -9.04 -5.11
C SER A 112 1.01 -7.62 -5.58
N LEU A 113 1.89 -7.46 -6.55
CA LEU A 113 2.15 -6.17 -7.20
C LEU A 113 1.32 -6.09 -8.49
N TRP A 114 0.42 -5.11 -8.55
CA TRP A 114 -0.46 -4.88 -9.68
C TRP A 114 0.08 -3.78 -10.61
N PRO A 115 0.03 -3.97 -11.94
CA PRO A 115 -0.35 -5.20 -12.64
C PRO A 115 0.72 -6.31 -12.55
N PRO A 116 0.33 -7.60 -12.61
CA PRO A 116 1.26 -8.70 -12.70
C PRO A 116 1.93 -8.75 -14.07
N ASP A 117 3.14 -9.31 -14.12
CA ASP A 117 3.98 -9.36 -15.32
C ASP A 117 3.30 -10.06 -16.50
N SER A 118 2.40 -11.01 -16.22
CA SER A 118 1.62 -11.70 -17.24
C SER A 118 0.75 -10.75 -18.06
N LEU A 119 0.23 -9.68 -17.46
CA LEU A 119 -0.57 -8.66 -18.16
C LEU A 119 0.27 -7.62 -18.89
N LEU A 120 1.55 -7.45 -18.52
CA LEU A 120 2.46 -6.49 -19.16
C LEU A 120 3.08 -6.99 -20.46
N LYS A 121 2.88 -8.27 -20.82
CA LYS A 121 3.38 -8.83 -22.08
C LYS A 121 2.62 -8.22 -23.25
N TRP A 122 3.35 -7.88 -24.33
CA TRP A 122 2.76 -7.25 -25.51
C TRP A 122 1.54 -8.01 -26.05
N ARG A 123 1.55 -9.35 -26.05
CA ARG A 123 0.42 -10.18 -26.50
C ARG A 123 -0.82 -9.96 -25.65
N ALA A 124 -0.66 -9.97 -24.33
CA ALA A 124 -1.74 -9.76 -23.38
C ALA A 124 -2.31 -8.34 -23.51
N LEU A 125 -1.45 -7.32 -23.62
CA LEU A 125 -1.86 -5.94 -23.86
C LEU A 125 -2.57 -5.80 -25.21
N SER A 126 -2.01 -6.32 -26.29
CA SER A 126 -2.63 -6.27 -27.62
C SER A 126 -4.00 -6.96 -27.62
N GLU A 127 -4.15 -8.08 -26.93
CA GLU A 127 -5.42 -8.80 -26.82
C GLU A 127 -6.44 -8.06 -25.92
N MET A 128 -5.99 -7.40 -24.86
CA MET A 128 -6.81 -6.55 -24.00
C MET A 128 -7.33 -5.34 -24.74
N TYR A 129 -6.49 -4.72 -25.56
CA TYR A 129 -6.81 -3.48 -26.25
C TYR A 129 -7.32 -3.66 -27.69
N SER A 130 -7.31 -4.88 -28.25
CA SER A 130 -7.73 -5.14 -29.64
C SER A 130 -9.19 -4.81 -29.93
N SER A 131 -10.05 -4.79 -28.90
CA SER A 131 -11.47 -4.45 -29.05
C SER A 131 -11.73 -2.95 -29.09
N PHE A 132 -10.75 -2.11 -28.77
CA PHE A 132 -10.89 -0.66 -28.87
C PHE A 132 -10.55 -0.23 -30.31
N ALA A 133 -11.59 0.02 -31.11
CA ALA A 133 -11.44 0.56 -32.45
C ALA A 133 -10.91 2.01 -32.42
N PRO A 134 -10.27 2.51 -33.51
CA PRO A 134 -9.91 3.92 -33.60
C PRO A 134 -11.17 4.80 -33.59
N ALA A 135 -11.21 5.73 -32.64
CA ALA A 135 -12.13 6.85 -32.45
C ALA A 135 -13.22 7.09 -33.52
N GLN A 136 -14.43 6.54 -33.32
CA GLN A 136 -15.72 7.12 -33.77
C GLN A 136 -16.94 6.65 -32.93
N GLU A 137 -16.75 6.09 -31.73
CA GLU A 137 -17.86 5.66 -30.87
C GLU A 137 -18.10 6.60 -29.68
N SER A 138 -19.34 6.67 -29.19
CA SER A 138 -19.63 7.41 -27.95
C SER A 138 -18.88 6.79 -26.76
N LEU A 139 -18.51 7.61 -25.78
CA LEU A 139 -17.83 7.15 -24.55
C LEU A 139 -18.59 6.00 -23.86
N ALA A 140 -19.92 6.01 -23.92
CA ALA A 140 -20.74 4.94 -23.37
C ALA A 140 -20.51 3.59 -24.08
N ARG A 141 -20.43 3.57 -25.42
CA ARG A 141 -20.10 2.33 -26.16
C ARG A 141 -18.68 1.86 -25.87
N TYR A 142 -17.73 2.79 -25.82
CA TYR A 142 -16.35 2.49 -25.43
C TYR A 142 -16.29 1.81 -24.05
N TRP A 143 -17.06 2.31 -23.08
CA TRP A 143 -17.14 1.74 -21.74
C TRP A 143 -17.80 0.35 -21.71
N VAL A 144 -18.91 0.16 -22.42
CA VAL A 144 -19.61 -1.13 -22.52
C VAL A 144 -18.72 -2.16 -23.19
N HIS A 145 -18.11 -1.85 -24.33
CA HIS A 145 -17.18 -2.74 -25.01
C HIS A 145 -15.95 -3.06 -24.17
N GLY A 146 -15.41 -2.08 -23.43
CA GLY A 146 -14.36 -2.31 -22.45
C GLY A 146 -14.78 -3.30 -21.35
N HIS A 147 -15.99 -3.17 -20.82
CA HIS A 147 -16.51 -4.09 -19.80
C HIS A 147 -16.77 -5.49 -20.34
N GLU A 148 -17.36 -5.61 -21.53
CA GLU A 148 -17.58 -6.89 -22.21
C GLU A 148 -16.24 -7.60 -22.47
N ARG A 149 -15.24 -6.87 -22.97
CA ARG A 149 -13.92 -7.44 -23.23
C ARG A 149 -13.26 -7.93 -21.94
N LEU A 150 -13.28 -7.12 -20.89
CA LEU A 150 -12.72 -7.50 -19.59
C LEU A 150 -13.44 -8.71 -18.99
N ARG A 151 -14.75 -8.82 -19.18
CA ARG A 151 -15.53 -10.00 -18.79
C ARG A 151 -15.07 -11.23 -19.57
N GLN A 152 -15.02 -11.17 -20.89
CA GLN A 152 -14.56 -12.28 -21.74
C GLN A 152 -13.16 -12.75 -21.33
N LEU A 153 -12.23 -11.82 -21.10
CA LEU A 153 -10.88 -12.15 -20.65
C LEU A 153 -10.89 -12.78 -19.26
N SER A 154 -11.75 -12.33 -18.35
CA SER A 154 -11.85 -12.93 -17.00
C SER A 154 -12.34 -14.37 -17.00
N GLU A 155 -13.02 -14.80 -18.07
CA GLU A 155 -13.44 -16.19 -18.27
C GLU A 155 -12.30 -17.08 -18.81
N GLN A 156 -11.23 -16.47 -19.33
CA GLN A 156 -10.06 -17.20 -19.82
C GLN A 156 -9.09 -17.52 -18.67
N PRO A 157 -8.68 -18.80 -18.47
CA PRO A 157 -7.85 -19.21 -17.33
C PRO A 157 -6.54 -18.43 -17.20
N GLN A 158 -5.91 -18.07 -18.31
CA GLN A 158 -4.64 -17.32 -18.33
C GLN A 158 -4.76 -15.89 -17.80
N TYR A 159 -5.95 -15.29 -17.84
CA TYR A 159 -6.20 -13.92 -17.40
C TYR A 159 -7.06 -13.85 -16.14
N ALA A 160 -7.86 -14.88 -15.85
CA ALA A 160 -8.79 -14.93 -14.71
C ALA A 160 -8.12 -14.56 -13.38
N GLN A 161 -6.98 -15.18 -13.07
CA GLN A 161 -6.27 -14.92 -11.81
C GLN A 161 -5.73 -13.49 -11.74
N ALA A 162 -5.19 -12.99 -12.85
CA ALA A 162 -4.68 -11.62 -12.92
C ALA A 162 -5.86 -10.64 -12.79
N LEU A 163 -6.90 -10.76 -13.59
CA LEU A 163 -8.05 -9.86 -13.55
C LEU A 163 -8.83 -9.94 -12.21
N ALA A 164 -8.80 -11.06 -11.49
CA ALA A 164 -9.33 -11.13 -10.13
C ALA A 164 -8.55 -10.22 -9.15
N GLN A 165 -7.26 -9.98 -9.39
CA GLN A 165 -6.44 -9.02 -8.65
C GLN A 165 -6.68 -7.56 -9.10
N ARG A 166 -7.46 -7.31 -10.15
CA ARG A 166 -7.80 -5.93 -10.60
C ARG A 166 -8.45 -5.10 -9.50
N ALA A 167 -9.17 -5.72 -8.58
CA ALA A 167 -9.71 -5.02 -7.41
C ALA A 167 -8.62 -4.26 -6.63
N ASN A 168 -7.36 -4.71 -6.68
CA ASN A 168 -6.22 -4.03 -6.06
C ASN A 168 -5.91 -2.65 -6.68
N PHE A 169 -6.36 -2.37 -7.91
CA PHE A 169 -6.23 -1.04 -8.53
C PHE A 169 -7.17 0.00 -7.88
N LEU A 170 -8.36 -0.41 -7.47
CA LEU A 170 -9.41 0.47 -6.91
C LEU A 170 -9.31 0.65 -5.39
N MET A 171 -8.38 -0.04 -4.75
CA MET A 171 -8.18 -0.09 -3.29
C MET A 171 -6.99 0.83 -2.91
N PRO A 172 -6.80 1.19 -1.62
CA PRO A 172 -5.68 2.02 -1.19
C PRO A 172 -4.33 1.49 -1.71
N LEU A 173 -3.39 2.42 -1.90
CA LEU A 173 -2.09 2.22 -2.57
C LEU A 173 -1.40 0.90 -2.18
N ILE A 174 -1.39 0.59 -0.88
CA ILE A 174 -0.95 -0.69 -0.33
C ILE A 174 -2.00 -1.17 0.67
N ARG A 175 -2.35 -2.45 0.66
CA ARG A 175 -3.34 -3.02 1.57
C ARG A 175 -3.07 -4.48 1.89
N TYR A 176 -3.22 -4.85 3.17
CA TYR A 176 -3.36 -6.24 3.60
C TYR A 176 -4.81 -6.74 3.47
N ASP A 177 -4.98 -7.87 2.80
CA ASP A 177 -6.22 -8.66 2.73
C ASP A 177 -6.15 -9.82 3.71
N TYR A 178 -6.89 -9.70 4.81
CA TYR A 178 -6.95 -10.68 5.88
C TYR A 178 -7.32 -12.07 5.38
N LEU A 179 -8.38 -12.19 4.56
CA LEU A 179 -8.93 -13.49 4.17
C LEU A 179 -8.07 -14.25 3.16
N ARG A 180 -7.22 -13.52 2.43
CA ARG A 180 -6.33 -14.13 1.44
C ARG A 180 -4.88 -14.26 1.94
N ASN A 181 -4.57 -13.67 3.10
CA ASN A 181 -3.20 -13.50 3.59
C ASN A 181 -2.28 -12.90 2.50
N VAL A 182 -2.73 -11.81 1.88
CA VAL A 182 -2.02 -11.13 0.77
C VAL A 182 -1.83 -9.66 1.09
N VAL A 183 -0.63 -9.12 0.85
CA VAL A 183 -0.43 -7.67 0.73
C VAL A 183 -0.45 -7.30 -0.74
N SER A 184 -1.44 -6.50 -1.12
CA SER A 184 -1.60 -5.94 -2.45
C SER A 184 -0.92 -4.59 -2.55
N VAL A 185 -0.13 -4.38 -3.60
CA VAL A 185 0.59 -3.15 -3.91
C VAL A 185 0.11 -2.68 -5.29
N SER A 186 -0.46 -1.49 -5.36
CA SER A 186 -0.95 -0.89 -6.61
C SER A 186 0.15 -0.11 -7.32
N MET A 187 0.14 -0.04 -8.65
CA MET A 187 1.05 0.83 -9.42
C MET A 187 0.99 2.30 -9.00
N ALA A 188 -0.13 2.74 -8.41
CA ALA A 188 -0.27 4.08 -7.87
C ALA A 188 0.69 4.36 -6.69
N THR A 189 1.36 3.36 -6.11
CA THR A 189 2.40 3.58 -5.08
C THR A 189 3.66 4.21 -5.66
N LEU A 190 3.82 4.21 -6.98
CA LEU A 190 5.02 4.71 -7.67
C LEU A 190 5.02 6.23 -7.87
N GLN A 191 4.32 6.92 -6.98
CA GLN A 191 4.25 8.37 -6.93
C GLN A 191 4.87 8.88 -5.64
N ARG A 192 5.25 10.16 -5.66
CA ARG A 192 5.75 10.86 -4.49
C ARG A 192 4.62 11.02 -3.46
N PRO A 193 4.91 11.03 -2.15
CA PRO A 193 6.25 10.89 -1.54
C PRO A 193 6.68 9.43 -1.32
N LEU A 194 5.86 8.44 -1.70
CA LEU A 194 6.14 7.03 -1.41
C LEU A 194 7.32 6.49 -2.22
N PHE A 195 7.45 6.90 -3.48
CA PHE A 195 8.48 6.40 -4.36
C PHE A 195 9.06 7.49 -5.26
N TYR A 196 10.38 7.39 -5.47
CA TYR A 196 11.14 8.22 -6.40
C TYR A 196 11.97 7.28 -7.28
N LEU A 197 11.73 7.29 -8.61
CA LEU A 197 12.41 6.39 -9.55
C LEU A 197 13.95 6.47 -9.46
N TYR A 198 14.47 7.67 -9.25
CA TYR A 198 15.89 7.94 -9.06
C TYR A 198 16.22 8.36 -7.61
N GLY A 199 15.40 7.92 -6.66
CA GLY A 199 15.60 8.18 -5.24
C GLY A 199 16.75 7.37 -4.66
N THR A 200 17.30 7.83 -3.54
CA THR A 200 18.26 7.03 -2.77
C THR A 200 17.56 5.81 -2.15
N PRO A 201 18.28 4.73 -1.81
CA PRO A 201 17.69 3.59 -1.11
C PRO A 201 16.96 3.99 0.18
N ALA A 202 17.45 5.02 0.89
CA ALA A 202 16.80 5.54 2.09
C ALA A 202 15.40 6.13 1.78
N MET A 203 15.25 6.84 0.67
CA MET A 203 13.95 7.38 0.24
C MET A 203 12.98 6.24 -0.12
N THR A 204 13.45 5.23 -0.86
CA THR A 204 12.61 4.09 -1.27
C THR A 204 12.19 3.23 -0.07
N HIS A 205 13.10 2.96 0.87
CA HIS A 205 12.77 2.18 2.07
C HIS A 205 11.95 2.98 3.08
N GLY A 206 12.20 4.29 3.19
CA GLY A 206 11.46 5.17 4.10
C GLY A 206 10.04 5.49 3.63
N GLY A 207 9.80 5.60 2.32
CA GLY A 207 8.47 5.76 1.74
C GLY A 207 7.79 4.42 1.53
N LEU A 208 8.03 3.81 0.37
CA LEU A 208 7.45 2.52 -0.04
C LEU A 208 7.70 1.42 0.99
N GLY A 209 8.95 1.26 1.45
CA GLY A 209 9.31 0.19 2.37
C GLY A 209 8.56 0.26 3.70
N PHE A 210 8.46 1.46 4.30
CA PHE A 210 7.69 1.68 5.53
C PHE A 210 6.21 1.42 5.33
N THR A 211 5.58 1.99 4.29
CA THR A 211 4.15 1.79 4.04
C THR A 211 3.82 0.32 3.78
N PHE A 212 4.69 -0.39 3.06
CA PHE A 212 4.55 -1.83 2.86
C PHE A 212 4.75 -2.62 4.16
N ALA A 213 5.75 -2.26 4.97
CA ALA A 213 5.98 -2.87 6.27
C ALA A 213 4.79 -2.69 7.24
N LYS A 214 4.08 -1.55 7.19
CA LYS A 214 2.85 -1.34 7.97
C LYS A 214 1.81 -2.41 7.65
N GLU A 215 1.55 -2.66 6.38
CA GLU A 215 0.56 -3.66 5.96
C GLU A 215 1.02 -5.10 6.24
N LEU A 216 2.33 -5.39 6.16
CA LEU A 216 2.87 -6.67 6.63
C LEU A 216 2.64 -6.88 8.13
N VAL A 217 2.95 -5.87 8.94
CA VAL A 217 2.79 -5.92 10.41
C VAL A 217 1.31 -6.00 10.79
N LYS A 218 0.43 -5.34 10.02
CA LYS A 218 -1.03 -5.43 10.16
C LYS A 218 -1.56 -6.86 10.05
N SER A 219 -0.87 -7.76 9.33
CA SER A 219 -1.21 -9.19 9.32
C SER A 219 -1.14 -9.87 10.69
N LEU A 220 -0.51 -9.20 11.66
CA LEU A 220 -0.30 -9.63 13.03
C LEU A 220 -0.98 -8.68 14.05
N ASP A 221 -1.84 -7.75 13.60
CA ASP A 221 -2.71 -6.98 14.52
C ASP A 221 -3.78 -7.89 15.15
N SER A 222 -4.60 -7.33 16.04
CA SER A 222 -5.69 -8.06 16.70
C SER A 222 -6.64 -8.76 15.70
N THR A 223 -6.94 -8.15 14.56
CA THR A 223 -7.77 -8.73 13.49
C THR A 223 -7.00 -9.76 12.67
N GLY A 224 -5.71 -9.51 12.45
CA GLY A 224 -4.76 -10.35 11.74
C GLY A 224 -4.62 -11.68 12.45
N LEU A 225 -4.49 -11.65 13.77
CA LEU A 225 -4.37 -12.85 14.59
C LEU A 225 -5.63 -13.74 14.59
N MET A 226 -6.80 -13.22 14.16
CA MET A 226 -8.00 -14.05 13.97
C MET A 226 -7.95 -14.90 12.69
N VAL A 227 -6.95 -14.68 11.83
CA VAL A 227 -6.82 -15.40 10.55
C VAL A 227 -5.53 -16.20 10.52
N ASP A 228 -5.66 -17.49 10.29
CA ASP A 228 -4.55 -18.44 10.21
C ASP A 228 -3.63 -18.16 9.00
N PRO A 229 -2.45 -18.79 8.94
CA PRO A 229 -1.53 -18.66 7.82
C PRO A 229 -2.12 -19.03 6.44
N SER A 230 -3.25 -19.74 6.40
CA SER A 230 -3.94 -20.18 5.19
C SER A 230 -5.10 -19.26 4.79
N GLY A 231 -5.37 -18.18 5.54
CA GLY A 231 -6.47 -17.25 5.29
C GLY A 231 -7.82 -17.65 5.91
N ARG A 232 -7.84 -18.65 6.80
CA ARG A 232 -9.07 -19.10 7.48
C ARG A 232 -9.25 -18.41 8.81
N ILE A 233 -10.49 -18.05 9.14
CA ILE A 233 -10.81 -17.50 10.46
C ILE A 233 -10.69 -18.64 11.48
N ASP A 234 -9.65 -18.56 12.29
CA ASP A 234 -9.28 -19.50 13.33
C ASP A 234 -8.42 -18.72 14.32
N ASP A 235 -8.78 -18.72 15.60
CA ASP A 235 -8.06 -17.98 16.65
C ASP A 235 -7.24 -18.90 17.56
N SER A 236 -7.15 -20.20 17.21
CA SER A 236 -6.44 -21.24 17.95
C SER A 236 -5.00 -21.47 17.47
N TRP A 237 -4.63 -20.96 16.28
CA TRP A 237 -3.27 -21.09 15.72
C TRP A 237 -2.22 -20.25 16.45
N VAL A 238 -2.65 -19.33 17.33
CA VAL A 238 -1.77 -18.55 18.22
C VAL A 238 -2.27 -18.67 19.66
N PRO A 239 -1.38 -18.80 20.66
CA PRO A 239 -1.77 -18.79 22.06
C PRO A 239 -2.60 -17.55 22.43
N ALA A 240 -3.66 -17.73 23.23
CA ALA A 240 -4.55 -16.64 23.65
C ALA A 240 -3.80 -15.50 24.38
N GLU A 241 -2.78 -15.85 25.16
CA GLU A 241 -1.89 -14.90 25.85
C GLU A 241 -1.24 -13.90 24.88
N TRP A 242 -0.90 -14.34 23.66
CA TRP A 242 -0.29 -13.46 22.67
C TRP A 242 -1.27 -12.45 22.08
N ARG A 243 -2.53 -12.85 21.89
CA ARG A 243 -3.59 -11.96 21.42
C ARG A 243 -3.84 -10.85 22.44
N GLU A 244 -3.93 -11.22 23.71
CA GLU A 244 -4.08 -10.29 24.81
C GLU A 244 -2.87 -9.35 24.91
N HIS A 245 -1.65 -9.88 24.86
CA HIS A 245 -0.43 -9.07 24.90
C HIS A 245 -0.32 -8.09 23.71
N THR A 246 -0.75 -8.50 22.51
CA THR A 246 -0.76 -7.62 21.33
C THR A 246 -1.82 -6.52 21.47
N ALA A 247 -3.02 -6.85 21.95
CA ALA A 247 -4.08 -5.88 22.22
C ALA A 247 -3.71 -4.87 23.32
N GLN A 248 -2.95 -5.29 24.33
CA GLN A 248 -2.42 -4.39 25.36
C GLN A 248 -1.35 -3.46 24.80
N ARG A 249 -0.43 -3.98 23.96
CA ARG A 249 0.63 -3.18 23.34
C ARG A 249 0.13 -2.14 22.35
N ALA A 250 -0.96 -2.45 21.64
CA ALA A 250 -1.68 -1.48 20.83
C ALA A 250 -2.04 -0.24 21.67
N ARG A 251 -2.49 -0.42 22.92
CA ARG A 251 -2.94 0.65 23.82
C ARG A 251 -1.83 1.31 24.64
N CYS A 252 -0.56 1.14 24.28
CA CYS A 252 0.56 1.63 25.10
C CYS A 252 0.68 3.16 25.18
N LEU A 253 0.00 3.94 24.33
CA LEU A 253 0.05 5.39 24.40
C LEU A 253 -0.87 5.93 25.51
N PRO A 254 -0.45 6.96 26.28
CA PRO A 254 -1.29 7.60 27.30
C PRO A 254 -2.60 8.17 26.74
N SER A 255 -2.64 8.50 25.45
CA SER A 255 -3.85 8.94 24.73
C SER A 255 -4.83 7.79 24.45
N GLY A 256 -4.41 6.54 24.61
CA GLY A 256 -5.17 5.35 24.20
C GLY A 256 -5.09 5.05 22.70
N ASP A 257 -4.34 5.84 21.92
CA ASP A 257 -4.17 5.63 20.48
C ASP A 257 -3.35 4.36 20.19
N ASP A 258 -3.73 3.66 19.12
CA ASP A 258 -3.01 2.50 18.63
C ASP A 258 -1.76 2.93 17.83
N ILE A 259 -0.56 2.64 18.35
CA ILE A 259 0.72 2.88 17.66
C ILE A 259 1.16 1.66 16.81
N PHE A 260 0.34 0.60 16.82
CA PHE A 260 0.46 -0.52 15.91
C PHE A 260 -0.32 -0.18 14.63
N PRO A 261 0.25 -0.33 13.43
CA PRO A 261 1.48 -1.06 13.08
C PRO A 261 2.77 -0.20 12.91
N GLU A 262 2.77 1.07 13.28
CA GLU A 262 3.81 2.05 12.89
C GLU A 262 5.22 1.72 13.40
N VAL A 263 5.38 1.50 14.71
CA VAL A 263 6.72 1.31 15.30
C VAL A 263 7.41 0.04 14.78
N PRO A 264 6.76 -1.14 14.76
CA PRO A 264 7.37 -2.34 14.18
C PRO A 264 7.68 -2.17 12.69
N ALA A 265 6.80 -1.51 11.93
CA ALA A 265 7.00 -1.26 10.51
C ALA A 265 8.21 -0.38 10.24
N LEU A 266 8.39 0.70 11.01
CA LEU A 266 9.56 1.58 10.91
C LEU A 266 10.84 0.80 11.14
N ARG A 267 10.85 -0.08 12.15
CA ARG A 267 12.03 -0.87 12.46
C ARG A 267 12.35 -1.89 11.36
N ILE A 268 11.35 -2.58 10.83
CA ILE A 268 11.51 -3.52 9.70
C ILE A 268 12.05 -2.78 8.48
N ALA A 269 11.49 -1.61 8.15
CA ALA A 269 11.95 -0.82 7.00
C ALA A 269 13.40 -0.33 7.14
N HIS A 270 13.77 0.10 8.34
CA HIS A 270 15.13 0.50 8.65
C HIS A 270 16.12 -0.67 8.56
N ASP A 271 15.78 -1.84 9.14
CA ASP A 271 16.64 -3.02 9.12
C ASP A 271 16.85 -3.50 7.66
N ALA A 272 15.80 -3.50 6.84
CA ALA A 272 15.88 -3.79 5.40
C ALA A 272 16.81 -2.82 4.66
N PHE A 273 16.68 -1.50 4.92
CA PHE A 273 17.57 -0.49 4.35
C PHE A 273 19.05 -0.76 4.68
N LEU A 274 19.36 -1.05 5.95
CA LEU A 274 20.73 -1.36 6.36
C LEU A 274 21.26 -2.62 5.68
N ARG A 275 20.43 -3.66 5.52
CA ARG A 275 20.79 -4.88 4.78
C ARG A 275 21.12 -4.56 3.32
N ARG A 276 20.28 -3.77 2.66
CA ARG A 276 20.49 -3.32 1.28
C ARG A 276 21.84 -2.64 1.12
N ARG A 277 22.14 -1.68 2.01
CA ARG A 277 23.43 -0.98 1.99
C ARG A 277 24.63 -1.91 2.19
N ARG A 278 24.54 -2.88 3.09
CA ARG A 278 25.64 -3.85 3.31
C ARG A 278 25.90 -4.71 2.07
N ARG A 279 24.84 -5.13 1.36
CA ARG A 279 24.96 -5.91 0.11
C ARG A 279 25.58 -5.08 -1.00
N GLU A 280 25.16 -3.82 -1.15
CA GLU A 280 25.72 -2.90 -2.16
C GLU A 280 27.19 -2.53 -1.87
N ALA A 281 27.57 -2.43 -0.60
CA ALA A 281 28.95 -2.18 -0.18
C ALA A 281 29.85 -3.43 -0.28
N GLY A 282 29.37 -4.56 -0.83
CA GLY A 282 30.17 -5.79 -0.99
C GLY A 282 30.58 -6.45 0.32
N GLY A 283 29.83 -6.22 1.42
CA GLY A 283 30.19 -6.75 2.75
C GLY A 283 31.33 -5.99 3.44
N THR A 284 31.90 -4.96 2.82
CA THR A 284 32.86 -4.08 3.48
C THR A 284 32.19 -3.37 4.66
N ARG A 285 32.85 -3.38 5.84
CA ARG A 285 32.34 -2.73 7.07
C ARG A 285 31.90 -1.30 6.73
N LEU A 286 30.62 -1.03 6.92
CA LEU A 286 30.07 0.33 6.79
C LEU A 286 30.88 1.26 7.71
N SER A 287 31.28 2.43 7.19
CA SER A 287 32.02 3.45 7.94
C SER A 287 31.33 3.75 9.28
N PRO A 288 32.07 3.94 10.39
CA PRO A 288 31.54 3.98 11.75
C PRO A 288 30.68 5.22 12.08
N LEU A 289 30.34 6.03 11.08
CA LEU A 289 29.54 7.25 11.26
C LEU A 289 28.15 6.99 11.83
N TRP A 290 27.66 5.76 11.78
CA TRP A 290 26.40 5.33 12.43
C TRP A 290 26.55 3.90 12.96
N SER A 291 27.27 3.74 14.07
CA SER A 291 27.33 2.45 14.78
C SER A 291 25.98 2.13 15.46
N ASP A 292 25.67 0.83 15.58
CA ASP A 292 24.45 0.28 16.22
C ASP A 292 24.18 0.79 17.66
N GLN A 293 25.12 1.51 18.27
CA GLN A 293 24.94 2.17 19.56
C GLN A 293 24.01 3.38 19.53
N GLN A 294 23.85 4.08 18.40
CA GLN A 294 22.89 5.18 18.27
C GLN A 294 21.47 4.71 17.85
N ALA A 295 21.34 3.47 17.36
CA ALA A 295 20.06 2.86 16.96
C ALA A 295 19.34 2.11 18.10
N ARG A 296 19.90 2.14 19.32
CA ARG A 296 19.15 1.82 20.53
C ARG A 296 18.52 3.13 21.01
N PRO A 297 17.19 3.35 20.85
CA PRO A 297 16.54 4.33 21.70
C PRO A 297 16.66 3.80 23.12
N THR A 298 17.67 4.25 23.86
CA THR A 298 17.55 4.30 25.31
C THR A 298 16.40 5.24 25.59
N PHE A 299 15.22 4.69 25.81
CA PHE A 299 14.16 5.39 26.52
C PHE A 299 14.67 5.61 27.95
N ALA A 300 15.53 6.62 28.12
CA ALA A 300 15.71 7.25 29.41
C ALA A 300 14.34 7.83 29.76
N ALA A 301 13.78 7.39 30.87
CA ALA A 301 12.54 7.90 31.41
C ALA A 301 12.61 9.44 31.43
N PHE A 302 11.84 10.09 30.57
CA PHE A 302 11.66 11.53 30.66
C PHE A 302 10.74 11.79 31.84
N ASN A 303 11.35 11.97 33.02
CA ASN A 303 10.65 12.42 34.21
C ASN A 303 10.25 13.87 33.98
N VAL A 304 8.99 14.08 33.57
CA VAL A 304 8.38 15.41 33.56
C VAL A 304 7.86 15.68 34.97
N THR A 305 8.77 16.13 35.83
CA THR A 305 8.39 16.88 37.03
C THR A 305 8.80 18.33 36.82
N THR A 306 7.77 19.16 36.63
CA THR A 306 7.71 20.59 36.97
C THR A 306 8.78 21.52 36.40
N ALA A 307 8.43 22.25 35.34
CA ALA A 307 8.79 23.66 35.17
C ALA A 307 7.82 24.33 34.19
N ASN A 308 6.67 24.77 34.71
CA ASN A 308 5.94 25.88 34.09
C ASN A 308 6.78 27.14 34.28
N SER A 309 7.26 27.75 33.20
CA SER A 309 7.17 29.19 32.92
C SER A 309 8.18 29.63 31.87
N GLY A 310 7.66 30.28 30.83
CA GLY A 310 8.42 31.18 29.97
C GLY A 310 9.10 30.53 28.76
N LEU A 311 8.49 30.66 27.59
CA LEU A 311 9.03 31.41 26.46
C LEU A 311 8.16 31.18 25.23
N SER A 312 7.16 32.04 25.08
CA SER A 312 6.66 32.45 23.77
C SER A 312 7.83 33.12 23.04
N ARG A 313 8.28 32.57 21.90
CA ARG A 313 8.95 33.35 20.86
C ARG A 313 8.73 32.70 19.51
N GLU A 314 8.19 33.52 18.62
CA GLU A 314 7.91 33.31 17.21
C GLU A 314 9.16 32.78 16.46
N PHE A 315 8.95 31.83 15.55
CA PHE A 315 9.93 31.50 14.52
C PHE A 315 9.48 32.18 13.22
N GLU A 316 9.97 33.40 12.98
CA GLU A 316 9.96 34.03 11.67
C GLU A 316 10.92 33.28 10.74
N VAL A 317 10.46 32.96 9.53
CA VAL A 317 11.28 32.39 8.45
C VAL A 317 11.78 33.55 7.58
N PRO A 318 13.11 33.70 7.37
CA PRO A 318 13.64 34.80 6.57
C PRO A 318 13.34 34.62 5.07
N PRO A 319 12.90 35.67 4.36
CA PRO A 319 12.61 35.63 2.92
C PRO A 319 13.88 35.88 2.12
N SER A 320 14.67 34.83 1.85
CA SER A 320 15.78 34.93 0.90
C SER A 320 16.13 33.59 0.24
N VAL A 321 15.15 32.90 -0.36
CA VAL A 321 15.41 31.80 -1.32
C VAL A 321 14.33 31.80 -2.42
N TYR A 322 14.14 32.93 -3.11
CA TYR A 322 13.41 32.98 -4.39
C TYR A 322 14.11 33.96 -5.32
N SER A 323 15.29 33.58 -5.82
CA SER A 323 15.88 34.19 -7.01
C SER A 323 16.92 33.24 -7.59
N ALA A 324 16.50 32.44 -8.59
CA ALA A 324 17.29 31.94 -9.71
C ALA A 324 16.69 30.64 -10.26
N VAL A 325 15.68 30.74 -11.12
CA VAL A 325 15.64 30.08 -12.44
C VAL A 325 14.79 30.97 -13.33
N SER A 326 15.43 31.44 -14.40
CA SER A 326 14.92 32.18 -15.55
C SER A 326 13.83 31.45 -16.33
#